data_AF-A0A0P9CYG4-F1
#
_entry.id   AF-A0A0P9CYG4-F1
#
_cell.length_a   1.000
_cell.length_b   1.000
_cell.length_c   1.000
_cell.angle_alpha   90.00
_cell.angle_beta   90.00
_cell.angle_gamma   90.00
#
_symmetry.space_group_name_H-M   'P 1'
#
loop_
_entity.id
_entity.type
_entity.pdbx_description
1 polymer ?
#
loop_
_entity_poly.entity_id
_entity_poly.type
_entity_poly.pdbx_seq_one_letter_code
_entity_poly.pdbx_strand_id
1 'polypeptide(L)'
;TALWAASAQFPTLTSATAFEREPALIGLGRTLARTSTHSALRAAHWERGNLQQFAPTACYDLVIIGHVLNELEPSLREQVLARAWAATAGVLLIVEPGTAAAFEVVRAARDALLAEGAQTIAPCAHDRPCPLENDWCHFPQRLQRPAFQRRARGAPSPWEDSKFAYAALARFAPPAPIWGRVIREPVSNKAYAEAQVSSVNGIEHVCALKRHRAAFRAVKELAWGQALAAPPDTEEEA
;
A
#
# COMPACT_ATOMS: atom_id res chain seq x y z
N THR A 1 4.10 9.46 9.48
CA THR A 1 4.74 9.53 8.14
C THR A 1 3.75 9.75 7.02
N ALA A 2 2.51 9.23 7.10
CA ALA A 2 1.47 9.39 6.09
C ALA A 2 1.32 10.83 5.55
N LEU A 3 1.28 11.85 6.43
CA LEU A 3 1.17 13.24 6.00
C LEU A 3 2.35 13.73 5.12
N TRP A 4 3.58 13.28 5.40
CA TRP A 4 4.76 13.61 4.60
C TRP A 4 4.74 12.88 3.25
N ALA A 5 4.27 11.64 3.22
CA ALA A 5 4.11 10.90 1.98
C ALA A 5 3.04 11.57 1.10
N ALA A 6 1.91 11.96 1.69
CA ALA A 6 0.85 12.68 0.98
C ALA A 6 1.34 14.03 0.45
N SER A 7 2.07 14.83 1.24
CA SER A 7 2.56 16.13 0.76
C SER A 7 3.65 16.02 -0.31
N ALA A 8 4.44 14.94 -0.31
CA ALA A 8 5.39 14.66 -1.38
C ALA A 8 4.71 14.21 -2.68
N GLN A 9 3.65 13.41 -2.58
CA GLN A 9 2.92 12.88 -3.73
C GLN A 9 1.92 13.89 -4.32
N PHE A 10 1.36 14.76 -3.49
CA PHE A 10 0.33 15.73 -3.87
C PHE A 10 0.80 17.15 -3.53
N PRO A 11 1.57 17.80 -4.41
CA PRO A 11 1.98 19.20 -4.24
C PRO A 11 0.80 20.19 -4.15
N THR A 12 -0.38 19.76 -4.60
CA THR A 12 -1.65 20.50 -4.54
C THR A 12 -2.38 20.34 -3.20
N LEU A 13 -1.83 19.59 -2.23
CA LEU A 13 -2.46 19.38 -0.92
C LEU A 13 -2.69 20.72 -0.21
N THR A 14 -3.94 21.07 0.08
CA THR A 14 -4.27 22.37 0.69
C THR A 14 -4.37 22.31 2.21
N SER A 15 -4.82 21.19 2.76
CA SER A 15 -4.99 20.97 4.20
C SER A 15 -4.67 19.53 4.57
N ALA A 16 -4.39 19.30 5.85
CA ALA A 16 -4.09 17.97 6.38
C ALA A 16 -4.57 17.87 7.82
N THR A 17 -5.19 16.74 8.17
CA THR A 17 -5.58 16.40 9.54
C THR A 17 -4.92 15.08 9.94
N ALA A 18 -4.34 15.01 11.13
CA ALA A 18 -3.85 13.79 11.74
C ALA A 18 -4.61 13.50 13.05
N PHE A 19 -5.04 12.25 13.21
CA PHE A 19 -5.64 11.73 14.44
C PHE A 19 -4.59 10.92 15.19
N GLU A 20 -4.35 11.26 16.46
CA GLU A 20 -3.37 10.57 17.31
C GLU A 20 -3.84 10.62 18.77
N ARG A 21 -3.63 9.56 19.55
CA ARG A 21 -4.06 9.51 20.95
C ARG A 21 -2.98 10.07 21.88
N GLU A 22 -1.71 9.84 21.55
CA GLU A 22 -0.55 10.12 22.41
C GLU A 22 -0.05 11.56 22.26
N PRO A 23 -0.11 12.40 23.32
CA PRO A 23 0.33 13.79 23.27
C PRO A 23 1.79 13.96 22.85
N ALA A 24 2.66 13.02 23.23
CA ALA A 24 4.07 13.04 22.88
C ALA A 24 4.28 12.89 21.36
N LEU A 25 3.53 12.00 20.71
CA LEU A 25 3.59 11.79 19.27
C LEU A 25 3.02 13.00 18.51
N ILE A 26 1.94 13.62 19.01
CA ILE A 26 1.42 14.88 18.47
C ILE A 26 2.48 15.99 18.56
N GLY A 27 3.13 16.12 19.72
CA GLY A 27 4.18 17.13 19.95
C GLY A 27 5.37 16.95 19.00
N LEU A 28 5.83 15.72 18.82
CA LEU A 28 6.89 15.38 17.85
C LEU A 28 6.44 15.69 16.42
N GLY A 29 5.24 15.24 16.05
CA GLY A 29 4.66 15.46 14.72
C GLY A 29 4.58 16.95 14.35
N ARG A 30 4.08 17.79 15.27
CA ARG A 30 4.05 19.25 15.12
C ARG A 30 5.44 19.84 14.96
N THR A 31 6.42 19.36 15.72
CA THR A 31 7.81 19.85 15.63
C THR A 31 8.42 19.56 14.27
N LEU A 32 8.26 18.34 13.78
CA LEU A 32 8.72 17.92 12.45
C LEU A 32 7.95 18.64 11.32
N ALA A 33 6.66 18.87 11.50
CA ALA A 33 5.82 19.53 10.51
C ALA A 33 6.25 20.98 10.26
N ARG A 34 6.67 21.71 11.31
CA ARG A 34 7.11 23.12 11.21
C ARG A 34 8.29 23.34 10.26
N THR A 35 9.17 22.35 10.12
CA THR A 35 10.34 22.43 9.23
C THR A 35 10.02 22.04 7.79
N SER A 36 8.78 21.64 7.48
CA SER A 36 8.38 21.27 6.14
C SER A 36 8.35 22.47 5.18
N THR A 37 8.77 22.24 3.94
CA THR A 37 8.58 23.19 2.84
C THR A 37 7.13 23.30 2.40
N HIS A 38 6.29 22.29 2.67
CA HIS A 38 4.89 22.25 2.28
C HIS A 38 4.00 23.00 3.29
N SER A 39 3.22 23.98 2.83
CA SER A 39 2.36 24.83 3.68
C SER A 39 1.30 24.03 4.44
N ALA A 40 0.55 23.15 3.74
CA ALA A 40 -0.46 22.29 4.36
C ALA A 40 0.09 21.41 5.49
N LEU A 41 1.34 20.94 5.36
CA LEU A 41 1.97 20.14 6.41
C LEU A 41 2.35 20.99 7.62
N ARG A 42 2.94 22.18 7.40
CA ARG A 42 3.23 23.13 8.49
C ARG A 42 1.97 23.52 9.28
N ALA A 43 0.85 23.69 8.56
CA ALA A 43 -0.45 24.07 9.11
C ALA A 43 -1.35 22.87 9.45
N ALA A 44 -0.83 21.64 9.46
CA ALA A 44 -1.64 20.44 9.68
C ALA A 44 -2.39 20.51 11.02
N HIS A 45 -3.67 20.14 11.00
CA HIS A 45 -4.48 20.00 12.20
C HIS A 45 -4.15 18.67 12.89
N TRP A 46 -3.88 18.71 14.19
CA TRP A 46 -3.59 17.52 14.98
C TRP A 46 -4.71 17.33 16.00
N GLU A 47 -5.56 16.36 15.73
CA GLU A 47 -6.68 16.01 16.57
C GLU A 47 -6.26 14.93 17.56
N ARG A 48 -6.39 15.25 18.85
CA ARG A 48 -6.15 14.26 19.90
C ARG A 48 -7.42 13.42 20.06
N GLY A 49 -7.33 12.14 19.76
CA GLY A 49 -8.50 11.26 19.82
C GLY A 49 -8.14 9.80 19.93
N ASN A 50 -9.06 9.04 20.50
CA ASN A 50 -8.98 7.59 20.52
C ASN A 50 -9.86 7.02 19.40
N LEU A 51 -9.38 6.00 18.69
CA LEU A 51 -10.11 5.31 17.64
C LEU A 51 -11.45 4.71 18.09
N GLN A 52 -11.63 4.37 19.38
CA GLN A 52 -12.96 4.00 19.90
C GLN A 52 -14.00 5.13 19.70
N GLN A 53 -13.56 6.37 19.87
CA GLN A 53 -14.37 7.58 19.74
C GLN A 53 -14.12 8.31 18.42
N PHE A 54 -13.39 7.70 17.47
CA PHE A 54 -13.11 8.31 16.18
C PHE A 54 -14.42 8.59 15.46
N ALA A 55 -14.69 9.87 15.22
CA ALA A 55 -15.90 10.38 14.61
C ALA A 55 -15.55 11.62 13.78
N PRO A 56 -14.90 11.44 12.62
CA PRO A 56 -14.54 12.56 11.74
C PRO A 56 -15.79 13.32 11.32
N THR A 57 -15.76 14.65 11.44
CA THR A 57 -16.87 15.54 11.08
C THR A 57 -16.73 16.15 9.69
N ALA A 58 -15.52 16.13 9.13
CA ALA A 58 -15.21 16.57 7.78
C ALA A 58 -15.13 15.40 6.80
N CYS A 59 -15.30 15.70 5.52
CA CYS A 59 -15.05 14.77 4.43
C CYS A 59 -13.68 15.10 3.79
N TYR A 60 -12.95 14.07 3.38
CA TYR A 60 -11.58 14.18 2.88
C TYR A 60 -11.44 13.55 1.49
N ASP A 61 -10.66 14.17 0.62
CA ASP A 61 -10.32 13.61 -0.70
C ASP A 61 -9.44 12.36 -0.60
N LEU A 62 -8.66 12.27 0.48
CA LEU A 62 -7.77 11.14 0.80
C LEU A 62 -7.80 10.85 2.30
N VAL A 63 -8.16 9.63 2.65
CA VAL A 63 -8.02 9.08 4.01
C VAL A 63 -6.95 8.00 4.01
N ILE A 64 -5.99 8.09 4.92
CA ILE A 64 -4.91 7.09 5.07
C ILE A 64 -5.01 6.48 6.46
N ILE A 65 -5.15 5.15 6.51
CA ILE A 65 -5.05 4.36 7.73
C ILE A 65 -3.74 3.57 7.64
N GLY A 66 -2.75 3.97 8.44
CA GLY A 66 -1.41 3.36 8.41
C GLY A 66 -1.03 2.75 9.74
N HIS A 67 -0.73 1.45 9.76
CA HIS A 67 -0.18 0.72 10.91
C HIS A 67 -1.05 0.79 12.17
N VAL A 68 -2.35 0.48 12.05
CA VAL A 68 -3.22 0.55 13.23
C VAL A 68 -4.37 -0.45 13.20
N LEU A 69 -4.92 -0.81 12.04
CA LEU A 69 -6.06 -1.74 11.99
C LEU A 69 -5.68 -3.11 12.54
N ASN A 70 -4.44 -3.53 12.33
CA ASN A 70 -3.90 -4.79 12.87
C ASN A 70 -3.76 -4.80 14.40
N GLU A 71 -3.79 -3.63 15.05
CA GLU A 71 -3.72 -3.47 16.51
C GLU A 71 -5.12 -3.41 17.16
N LEU A 72 -6.18 -3.31 16.36
CA LEU A 72 -7.55 -3.19 16.86
C LEU A 72 -8.24 -4.56 16.93
N GLU A 73 -9.07 -4.69 17.97
CA GLU A 73 -10.08 -5.76 18.08
C GLU A 73 -11.02 -5.74 16.87
N PRO A 74 -11.53 -6.91 16.41
CA PRO A 74 -12.30 -7.01 15.17
C PRO A 74 -13.49 -6.04 15.07
N SER A 75 -14.31 -5.95 16.12
CA SER A 75 -15.50 -5.09 16.12
C SER A 75 -15.16 -3.60 16.06
N LEU A 76 -14.05 -3.19 16.68
CA LEU A 76 -13.59 -1.81 16.62
C LEU A 76 -12.98 -1.49 15.25
N ARG A 77 -12.25 -2.45 14.67
CA ARG A 77 -11.68 -2.32 13.33
C ARG A 77 -12.76 -2.06 12.29
N GLU A 78 -13.85 -2.81 12.30
CA GLU A 78 -15.00 -2.62 11.41
C GLU A 78 -15.61 -1.23 11.58
N GLN A 79 -15.81 -0.78 12.82
CA GLN A 79 -16.34 0.56 13.10
C GLN A 79 -15.42 1.67 12.59
N VAL A 80 -14.10 1.56 12.83
CA VAL A 80 -13.12 2.55 12.36
C VAL A 80 -13.10 2.59 10.84
N LEU A 81 -13.12 1.43 10.18
CA LEU A 81 -13.15 1.33 8.73
C LEU A 81 -14.41 1.99 8.14
N ALA A 82 -15.58 1.69 8.70
CA ALA A 82 -16.85 2.27 8.25
C ALA A 82 -16.86 3.79 8.42
N ARG A 83 -16.40 4.32 9.56
CA ARG A 83 -16.33 5.76 9.81
C ARG A 83 -15.30 6.47 8.92
N ALA A 84 -14.15 5.84 8.67
CA ALA A 84 -13.15 6.34 7.75
C ALA A 84 -13.70 6.40 6.31
N TRP A 85 -14.41 5.35 5.89
CA TRP A 85 -15.04 5.30 4.57
C TRP A 85 -16.12 6.36 4.40
N ALA A 86 -16.97 6.54 5.42
CA ALA A 86 -17.99 7.60 5.43
C ALA A 86 -17.39 9.01 5.30
N ALA A 87 -16.17 9.22 5.82
CA ALA A 87 -15.44 10.48 5.70
C ALA A 87 -14.58 10.59 4.42
N THR A 88 -14.67 9.63 3.49
CA THR A 88 -13.85 9.61 2.27
C THR A 88 -14.68 10.02 1.04
N ALA A 89 -14.34 11.16 0.45
CA ALA A 89 -14.87 11.62 -0.84
C ALA A 89 -14.13 10.99 -2.04
N GLY A 90 -12.83 10.76 -1.91
CA GLY A 90 -11.98 10.22 -2.98
C GLY A 90 -11.48 8.83 -2.66
N VAL A 91 -10.28 8.74 -2.09
CA VAL A 91 -9.53 7.49 -1.88
C VAL A 91 -9.35 7.19 -0.40
N LEU A 92 -9.58 5.93 -0.01
CA LEU A 92 -9.18 5.38 1.29
C LEU A 92 -8.01 4.41 1.07
N LEU A 93 -6.86 4.73 1.66
CA LEU A 93 -5.64 3.93 1.60
C LEU A 93 -5.38 3.27 2.96
N ILE A 94 -5.33 1.95 2.98
CA ILE A 94 -4.92 1.15 4.13
C ILE A 94 -3.50 0.66 3.89
N VAL A 95 -2.62 0.83 4.87
CA VAL A 95 -1.24 0.33 4.84
C VAL A 95 -0.94 -0.38 6.16
N GLU A 96 -0.50 -1.62 6.08
CA GLU A 96 -0.13 -2.45 7.22
C GLU A 96 1.22 -3.14 6.99
N PRO A 97 1.87 -3.69 8.04
CA PRO A 97 3.06 -4.50 7.86
C PRO A 97 2.81 -5.66 6.88
N GLY A 98 3.81 -6.00 6.07
CA GLY A 98 3.73 -7.08 5.07
C GLY A 98 3.89 -8.47 5.65
N THR A 99 3.09 -8.80 6.67
CA THR A 99 3.02 -10.11 7.32
C THR A 99 1.73 -10.83 6.95
N ALA A 100 1.69 -12.15 7.08
CA ALA A 100 0.47 -12.93 6.82
C ALA A 100 -0.72 -12.45 7.68
N ALA A 101 -0.49 -12.22 8.98
CA ALA A 101 -1.53 -11.76 9.90
C ALA A 101 -2.10 -10.38 9.52
N ALA A 102 -1.23 -9.43 9.14
CA ALA A 102 -1.67 -8.10 8.74
C ALA A 102 -2.30 -8.07 7.34
N PHE A 103 -1.86 -8.93 6.42
CA PHE A 103 -2.51 -9.08 5.12
C PHE A 103 -3.97 -9.51 5.25
N GLU A 104 -4.30 -10.41 6.18
CA GLU A 104 -5.68 -10.80 6.45
C GLU A 104 -6.55 -9.61 6.85
N VAL A 105 -5.99 -8.68 7.64
CA VAL A 105 -6.65 -7.44 8.03
C VAL A 105 -6.92 -6.55 6.81
N VAL A 106 -5.91 -6.38 5.95
CA VAL A 106 -6.02 -5.58 4.72
C VAL A 106 -7.02 -6.21 3.74
N ARG A 107 -7.01 -7.53 3.59
CA ARG A 107 -7.92 -8.30 2.73
C ARG A 107 -9.36 -8.13 3.20
N ALA A 108 -9.63 -8.36 4.48
CA ALA A 108 -10.98 -8.19 5.05
C ALA A 108 -11.48 -6.74 4.92
N ALA A 109 -10.61 -5.75 5.16
CA ALA A 109 -10.97 -4.35 5.00
C ALA A 109 -11.28 -3.99 3.54
N ARG A 110 -10.49 -4.50 2.57
CA ARG A 110 -10.79 -4.36 1.15
C ARG A 110 -12.15 -4.95 0.81
N ASP A 111 -12.43 -6.17 1.25
CA ASP A 111 -13.67 -6.87 0.90
C ASP A 111 -14.90 -6.15 1.50
N ALA A 112 -14.80 -5.62 2.73
CA ALA A 112 -15.84 -4.78 3.33
C ALA A 112 -16.09 -3.48 2.54
N LEU A 113 -15.03 -2.80 2.07
CA LEU A 113 -15.17 -1.59 1.27
C LEU A 113 -15.79 -1.88 -0.12
N LEU A 114 -15.43 -2.99 -0.74
CA LEU A 114 -16.03 -3.43 -2.01
C LEU A 114 -17.53 -3.72 -1.85
N ALA A 115 -17.94 -4.31 -0.73
CA ALA A 115 -19.35 -4.52 -0.41
C ALA A 115 -20.14 -3.19 -0.27
N GLU A 116 -19.45 -2.12 0.13
CA GLU A 116 -19.97 -0.74 0.21
C GLU A 116 -19.87 0.02 -1.14
N GLY A 117 -19.58 -0.69 -2.24
CA GLY A 117 -19.51 -0.12 -3.60
C GLY A 117 -18.22 0.64 -3.91
N ALA A 118 -17.16 0.46 -3.11
CA ALA A 118 -15.85 0.99 -3.47
C ALA A 118 -15.29 0.30 -4.72
N GLN A 119 -14.38 0.99 -5.42
CA GLN A 119 -13.65 0.44 -6.56
C GLN A 119 -12.15 0.38 -6.25
N THR A 120 -11.49 -0.71 -6.65
CA THR A 120 -10.06 -0.88 -6.37
C THR A 120 -9.20 0.02 -7.26
N ILE A 121 -8.30 0.77 -6.63
CA ILE A 121 -7.22 1.49 -7.32
C ILE A 121 -5.93 0.65 -7.32
N ALA A 122 -5.61 0.03 -6.19
CA ALA A 122 -4.41 -0.80 -6.01
C ALA A 122 -4.53 -1.66 -4.74
N PRO A 123 -3.73 -2.73 -4.58
CA PRO A 123 -2.82 -3.31 -5.56
C PRO A 123 -3.51 -4.18 -6.61
N CYS A 124 -4.71 -4.69 -6.32
CA CYS A 124 -5.41 -5.64 -7.19
C CYS A 124 -5.84 -4.98 -8.50
N ALA A 125 -5.89 -5.79 -9.56
CA ALA A 125 -6.38 -5.41 -10.88
C ALA A 125 -7.91 -5.57 -11.05
N HIS A 126 -8.61 -5.98 -9.98
CA HIS A 126 -10.02 -6.37 -10.03
C HIS A 126 -10.74 -6.09 -8.69
N ASP A 127 -12.07 -6.09 -8.74
CA ASP A 127 -12.98 -5.95 -7.59
C ASP A 127 -13.60 -7.29 -7.14
N ARG A 128 -12.99 -8.41 -7.56
CA ARG A 128 -13.36 -9.77 -7.12
C ARG A 128 -12.65 -10.18 -5.81
N PRO A 129 -13.06 -11.26 -5.12
CA PRO A 129 -12.32 -11.82 -3.99
C PRO A 129 -10.84 -12.06 -4.33
N CYS A 130 -9.97 -11.87 -3.34
CA CYS A 130 -8.53 -12.07 -3.54
C CYS A 130 -8.23 -13.52 -3.95
N PRO A 131 -7.50 -13.77 -5.06
CA PRO A 131 -7.24 -15.12 -5.54
C PRO A 131 -6.11 -15.85 -4.80
N LEU A 132 -5.45 -15.20 -3.83
CA LEU A 132 -4.39 -15.83 -3.04
C LEU A 132 -4.98 -16.74 -1.96
N GLU A 133 -4.54 -17.99 -1.97
CA GLU A 133 -4.85 -19.01 -0.97
C GLU A 133 -3.58 -19.40 -0.21
N ASN A 134 -3.64 -19.47 1.13
CA ASN A 134 -2.50 -19.84 1.99
C ASN A 134 -1.21 -19.01 1.75
N ASP A 135 -1.37 -17.78 1.27
CA ASP A 135 -0.27 -16.86 0.95
C ASP A 135 -0.72 -15.40 1.16
N TRP A 136 0.22 -14.45 1.17
CA TRP A 136 -0.08 -13.04 1.39
C TRP A 136 0.54 -12.09 0.36
N CYS A 137 -0.26 -11.11 -0.08
CA CYS A 137 0.21 -10.05 -0.97
C CYS A 137 0.95 -8.99 -0.18
N HIS A 138 2.21 -8.73 -0.53
CA HIS A 138 3.06 -7.74 0.13
C HIS A 138 4.11 -7.19 -0.82
N PHE A 139 4.64 -6.02 -0.51
CA PHE A 139 5.60 -5.31 -1.34
C PHE A 139 6.75 -4.76 -0.48
N PRO A 140 8.02 -4.99 -0.87
CA PRO A 140 9.16 -4.46 -0.14
C PRO A 140 9.36 -2.98 -0.45
N GLN A 141 9.82 -2.22 0.55
CA GLN A 141 10.40 -0.90 0.39
C GLN A 141 11.75 -0.87 1.09
N ARG A 142 12.78 -0.47 0.34
CA ARG A 142 14.14 -0.36 0.85
C ARG A 142 14.30 0.97 1.58
N LEU A 143 14.57 0.91 2.86
CA LEU A 143 14.77 2.06 3.73
C LEU A 143 16.25 2.18 4.11
N GLN A 144 16.73 3.42 4.18
CA GLN A 144 18.05 3.71 4.71
C GLN A 144 18.03 3.54 6.23
N ARG A 145 18.87 2.65 6.75
CA ARG A 145 19.08 2.46 8.18
C ARG A 145 20.10 3.47 8.69
N PRO A 146 19.71 4.45 9.55
CA PRO A 146 20.64 5.44 10.07
C PRO A 146 21.77 4.81 10.90
N ALA A 147 22.92 5.49 10.96
CA ALA A 147 24.11 4.99 11.66
C ALA A 147 23.87 4.68 13.15
N PHE A 148 23.01 5.43 13.84
CA PHE A 148 22.68 5.14 15.24
C PHE A 148 21.91 3.82 15.39
N GLN A 149 20.95 3.54 14.50
CA GLN A 149 20.17 2.30 14.51
C GLN A 149 21.04 1.09 14.14
N ARG A 150 21.97 1.25 13.18
CA ARG A 150 22.97 0.22 12.86
C ARG A 150 23.80 -0.17 14.08
N ARG A 151 24.33 0.83 14.81
CA ARG A 151 25.11 0.60 16.03
C ARG A 151 24.29 -0.06 17.13
N ALA A 152 23.06 0.42 17.37
CA ALA A 152 22.20 -0.13 18.41
C ALA A 152 21.76 -1.58 18.14
N ARG A 153 21.56 -1.95 16.87
CA ARG A 153 21.08 -3.29 16.48
C ARG A 153 22.19 -4.25 16.03
N GLY A 154 23.46 -3.83 16.06
CA GLY A 154 24.57 -4.60 15.50
C GLY A 154 24.38 -4.92 14.01
N ALA A 155 23.63 -4.09 13.28
CA ALA A 155 23.22 -4.41 11.92
C ALA A 155 24.31 -4.03 10.91
N PRO A 156 24.83 -4.99 10.10
CA PRO A 156 25.94 -4.73 9.19
C PRO A 156 25.51 -3.84 8.02
N SER A 157 24.31 -4.07 7.48
CA SER A 157 23.79 -3.37 6.30
C SER A 157 23.28 -1.96 6.63
N PRO A 158 23.57 -0.96 5.78
CA PRO A 158 22.95 0.37 5.84
C PRO A 158 21.53 0.41 5.29
N TRP A 159 20.99 -0.72 4.84
CA TRP A 159 19.65 -0.84 4.29
C TRP A 159 18.81 -1.84 5.07
N GLU A 160 17.49 -1.61 5.05
CA GLU A 160 16.50 -2.56 5.50
C GLU A 160 15.33 -2.62 4.53
N ASP A 161 14.88 -3.83 4.21
CA ASP A 161 13.71 -4.03 3.37
C ASP A 161 12.49 -4.25 4.28
N SER A 162 11.67 -3.21 4.39
CA SER A 162 10.40 -3.27 5.11
C SER A 162 9.30 -3.68 4.14
N LYS A 163 8.55 -4.71 4.49
CA LYS A 163 7.44 -5.20 3.66
C LYS A 163 6.14 -4.56 4.12
N PHE A 164 5.24 -4.28 3.18
CA PHE A 164 3.92 -3.70 3.45
C PHE A 164 2.83 -4.45 2.69
N ALA A 165 1.70 -4.66 3.35
CA ALA A 165 0.44 -5.02 2.70
C ALA A 165 -0.40 -3.75 2.63
N TYR A 166 -1.09 -3.51 1.52
CA TYR A 166 -1.89 -2.30 1.37
C TYR A 166 -3.11 -2.54 0.48
N ALA A 167 -4.12 -1.68 0.63
CA ALA A 167 -5.27 -1.61 -0.25
C ALA A 167 -5.69 -0.13 -0.42
N ALA A 168 -5.86 0.30 -1.67
CA ALA A 168 -6.34 1.62 -2.03
C ALA A 168 -7.69 1.47 -2.76
N LEU A 169 -8.74 2.00 -2.14
CA LEU A 169 -10.12 1.92 -2.63
C LEU A 169 -10.65 3.34 -2.87
N ALA A 170 -11.44 3.53 -3.92
CA ALA A 170 -11.95 4.83 -4.32
C ALA A 170 -13.47 4.84 -4.51
N ARG A 171 -14.04 6.05 -4.43
CA ARG A 171 -15.43 6.34 -4.81
C ARG A 171 -15.67 6.40 -6.32
N PHE A 172 -14.62 6.21 -7.12
CA PHE A 172 -14.61 6.36 -8.56
C PHE A 172 -13.74 5.27 -9.21
N ALA A 173 -13.96 5.04 -10.50
CA ALA A 173 -13.25 4.01 -11.25
C ALA A 173 -11.78 4.42 -11.46
N PRO A 174 -10.82 3.48 -11.39
CA PRO A 174 -9.42 3.78 -11.66
C PRO A 174 -9.28 4.42 -13.05
N PRO A 175 -8.66 5.62 -13.17
CA PRO A 175 -8.52 6.29 -14.46
C PRO A 175 -7.70 5.48 -15.48
N ALA A 176 -6.77 4.66 -14.98
CA ALA A 176 -5.95 3.76 -15.76
C ALA A 176 -5.97 2.36 -15.11
N PRO A 177 -6.93 1.49 -15.47
CA PRO A 177 -6.95 0.12 -14.97
C PRO A 177 -5.71 -0.64 -15.44
N ILE A 178 -5.23 -1.54 -14.60
CA ILE A 178 -4.10 -2.42 -14.90
C ILE A 178 -4.63 -3.79 -15.29
N TRP A 179 -3.91 -4.49 -16.15
CA TRP A 179 -4.15 -5.91 -16.40
C TRP A 179 -3.73 -6.77 -15.21
N GLY A 180 -2.60 -6.43 -14.58
CA GLY A 180 -2.09 -7.19 -13.43
C GLY A 180 -0.99 -6.48 -12.67
N ARG A 181 -0.64 -7.04 -11.51
CA ARG A 181 0.48 -6.57 -10.69
C ARG A 181 1.43 -7.71 -10.38
N VAL A 182 2.73 -7.45 -10.51
CA VAL A 182 3.78 -8.39 -10.10
C VAL A 182 3.78 -8.48 -8.57
N ILE A 183 3.47 -9.65 -8.01
CA ILE A 183 3.25 -9.84 -6.57
C ILE A 183 4.41 -10.53 -5.85
N ARG A 184 5.47 -10.92 -6.56
CA ARG A 184 6.72 -11.48 -6.01
C ARG A 184 7.93 -10.89 -6.71
N GLU A 185 9.11 -11.07 -6.13
CA GLU A 185 10.37 -10.79 -6.81
C GLU A 185 10.50 -11.72 -8.03
N PRO A 186 10.63 -11.16 -9.25
CA PRO A 186 10.88 -11.98 -10.44
C PRO A 186 12.20 -12.73 -10.31
N VAL A 187 12.20 -13.99 -10.74
CA VAL A 187 13.37 -14.86 -10.69
C VAL A 187 13.90 -15.10 -12.10
N SER A 188 15.22 -15.23 -12.25
CA SER A 188 15.80 -15.57 -13.56
C SER A 188 17.08 -16.36 -13.42
N ASN A 189 17.37 -17.16 -14.44
CA ASN A 189 18.63 -17.90 -14.59
C ASN A 189 19.10 -17.83 -16.05
N LYS A 190 20.05 -18.71 -16.43
CA LYS A 190 20.58 -18.73 -17.81
C LYS A 190 19.60 -19.30 -18.84
N ALA A 191 18.55 -19.99 -18.41
CA ALA A 191 17.56 -20.65 -19.26
C ALA A 191 16.24 -19.88 -19.35
N TYR A 192 15.76 -19.26 -18.26
CA TYR A 192 14.46 -18.58 -18.24
C TYR A 192 14.39 -17.42 -17.24
N ALA A 193 13.37 -16.59 -17.39
CA ALA A 193 12.93 -15.60 -16.43
C ALA A 193 11.44 -15.82 -16.12
N GLU A 194 11.05 -15.62 -14.87
CA GLU A 194 9.70 -15.91 -14.38
C GLU A 194 9.22 -14.82 -13.41
N ALA A 195 7.94 -14.48 -13.49
CA ALA A 195 7.26 -13.58 -12.56
C ALA A 195 5.88 -14.11 -12.18
N GLN A 196 5.50 -13.94 -10.91
CA GLN A 196 4.14 -14.19 -10.44
C GLN A 196 3.33 -12.90 -10.47
N VAL A 197 2.18 -12.93 -11.16
CA VAL A 197 1.30 -11.77 -11.35
C VAL A 197 -0.09 -12.07 -10.80
N SER A 198 -0.66 -11.12 -10.05
CA SER A 198 -2.11 -11.11 -9.79
C SER A 198 -2.78 -10.24 -10.86
N SER A 199 -3.49 -10.88 -11.78
CA SER A 199 -4.13 -10.26 -12.94
C SER A 199 -5.64 -10.13 -12.77
N VAL A 200 -6.30 -9.51 -13.75
CA VAL A 200 -7.76 -9.52 -13.90
C VAL A 200 -8.37 -10.92 -13.97
N ASN A 201 -7.57 -11.97 -14.25
CA ASN A 201 -8.04 -13.36 -14.35
C ASN A 201 -7.74 -14.19 -13.10
N GLY A 202 -6.75 -13.82 -12.29
CA GLY A 202 -6.37 -14.58 -11.10
C GLY A 202 -4.87 -14.49 -10.83
N ILE A 203 -4.27 -15.56 -10.30
CA ILE A 203 -2.82 -15.68 -10.20
C ILE A 203 -2.29 -16.31 -11.49
N GLU A 204 -1.34 -15.62 -12.13
CA GLU A 204 -0.69 -16.04 -13.35
C GLU A 204 0.82 -16.18 -13.14
N HIS A 205 1.42 -17.18 -13.80
CA HIS A 205 2.86 -17.40 -13.84
C HIS A 205 3.36 -17.08 -15.24
N VAL A 206 4.08 -15.97 -15.35
CA VAL A 206 4.63 -15.47 -16.61
C VAL A 206 6.05 -15.99 -16.72
N CYS A 207 6.33 -16.85 -17.71
CA CYS A 207 7.66 -17.41 -17.94
C CYS A 207 8.13 -17.11 -19.37
N ALA A 208 9.38 -16.68 -19.51
CA ALA A 208 10.00 -16.43 -20.82
C ALA A 208 11.36 -17.11 -20.93
N LEU A 209 11.54 -17.89 -22.00
CA LEU A 209 12.74 -18.68 -22.24
C LEU A 209 13.85 -17.84 -22.90
N LYS A 210 15.11 -18.13 -22.56
CA LYS A 210 16.28 -17.32 -22.95
C LYS A 210 16.45 -17.14 -24.46
N ARG A 211 16.00 -18.13 -25.24
CA ARG A 211 16.02 -18.09 -26.72
C ARG A 211 15.13 -16.96 -27.27
N HIS A 212 14.02 -16.64 -26.58
CA HIS A 212 13.15 -15.50 -26.85
C HIS A 212 13.72 -14.27 -26.14
N ARG A 213 14.81 -13.71 -26.70
CA ARG A 213 15.64 -12.70 -26.01
C ARG A 213 14.85 -11.47 -25.54
N ALA A 214 13.85 -11.04 -26.31
CA ALA A 214 13.01 -9.89 -25.99
C ALA A 214 12.09 -10.19 -24.79
N ALA A 215 11.28 -11.26 -24.88
CA ALA A 215 10.42 -11.74 -23.80
C ALA A 215 11.21 -12.03 -22.51
N PHE A 216 12.34 -12.75 -22.61
CA PHE A 216 13.22 -13.03 -21.48
C PHE A 216 13.67 -11.74 -20.77
N ARG A 217 14.07 -10.73 -21.54
CA ARG A 217 14.51 -9.45 -20.98
C ARG A 217 13.35 -8.72 -20.32
N ALA A 218 12.19 -8.68 -20.97
CA ALA A 218 10.99 -8.03 -20.45
C ALA A 218 10.58 -8.62 -19.09
N VAL A 219 10.46 -9.95 -18.99
CA VAL A 219 10.10 -10.63 -17.73
C VAL A 219 11.18 -10.45 -16.67
N LYS A 220 12.47 -10.56 -17.05
CA LYS A 220 13.59 -10.38 -16.11
C LYS A 220 13.66 -8.98 -15.51
N GLU A 221 13.31 -7.96 -16.28
CA GLU A 221 13.37 -6.55 -15.84
C GLU A 221 12.13 -6.11 -15.06
N LEU A 222 11.14 -6.99 -14.89
CA LEU A 222 9.99 -6.70 -14.04
C LEU A 222 10.43 -6.44 -12.59
N ALA A 223 9.74 -5.52 -11.93
CA ALA A 223 9.95 -5.22 -10.52
C ALA A 223 8.81 -5.76 -9.64
N TRP A 224 9.13 -6.21 -8.42
CA TRP A 224 8.12 -6.56 -7.44
C TRP A 224 7.24 -5.34 -7.12
N GLY A 225 5.95 -5.45 -7.40
CA GLY A 225 4.98 -4.37 -7.25
C GLY A 225 4.67 -3.62 -8.53
N GLN A 226 5.34 -3.93 -9.64
CA GLN A 226 5.10 -3.29 -10.93
C GLN A 226 3.66 -3.55 -11.40
N ALA A 227 2.98 -2.46 -11.79
CA ALA A 227 1.71 -2.50 -12.49
C ALA A 227 1.94 -2.79 -13.98
N LEU A 228 1.13 -3.67 -14.55
CA LEU A 228 1.18 -4.10 -15.94
C LEU A 228 -0.11 -3.68 -16.63
N ALA A 229 0.00 -2.91 -17.71
CA ALA A 229 -1.16 -2.49 -18.51
C ALA A 229 -1.71 -3.61 -19.41
N ALA A 230 -0.88 -4.60 -19.74
CA ALA A 230 -1.18 -5.74 -20.58
C ALA A 230 -0.41 -6.98 -20.06
N PRO A 231 -0.82 -8.21 -20.43
CA PRO A 231 -0.02 -9.40 -20.19
C PRO A 231 1.38 -9.24 -20.79
N PRO A 232 2.45 -9.63 -20.08
CA PRO A 232 3.78 -9.64 -20.67
C PRO A 232 3.84 -10.63 -21.83
N ASP A 233 4.50 -10.23 -22.92
CA ASP A 233 4.78 -11.14 -24.02
C ASP A 233 5.74 -12.23 -23.55
N THR A 234 5.24 -13.46 -23.45
CA THR A 234 6.03 -14.63 -23.04
C THR A 234 6.62 -15.38 -24.23
N GLU A 235 6.12 -15.13 -25.44
CA GLU A 235 6.30 -15.98 -26.63
C GLU A 235 6.24 -17.47 -26.22
N GLU A 236 5.04 -17.92 -25.84
CA GLU A 236 4.75 -19.35 -25.64
C GLU A 236 5.18 -20.15 -26.87
N GLU A 237 5.95 -21.21 -26.65
CA GLU A 237 6.23 -22.23 -27.67
C GLU A 237 4.94 -23.01 -27.95
N ALA A 238 4.71 -23.29 -29.24
CA ALA A 238 3.86 -24.40 -29.67
C ALA A 238 4.32 -25.74 -29.07
#